data_AF-A0A1A7XZQ9-F1
#
_entry.id   AF-A0A1A7XZQ9-F1
#
_cell.length_a   1.000
_cell.length_b   1.000
_cell.length_c   1.000
_cell.angle_alpha   90.00
_cell.angle_beta   90.00
_cell.angle_gamma   90.00
#
_symmetry.space_group_name_H-M   'P 1'
#
loop_
_entity.id
_entity.type
_entity.pdbx_description
1 polymer ?
#
loop_
_entity_poly.entity_id
_entity_poly.type
_entity_poly.pdbx_seq_one_letter_code
_entity_poly.pdbx_strand_id
1 'polypeptide(L)' 'MAFSGVLNEADVKAALDGCAGADSFDYKKFFKACGLASKSSDEVKKAFAIIDQDNSGFIEEEE' A
#
# COMPACT_ATOMS: atom_id res chain seq x y z
N MET A 1 -0.22 -10.85 -6.17
CA MET A 1 -0.53 -9.74 -5.23
C MET A 1 -0.23 -8.42 -5.95
N ALA A 2 -1.08 -7.41 -5.82
CA ALA A 2 -0.96 -6.14 -6.55
C ALA A 2 0.43 -5.48 -6.44
N PHE A 3 1.10 -5.62 -5.28
CA PHE A 3 2.42 -5.05 -4.99
C PHE A 3 3.62 -5.99 -5.26
N SER A 4 3.43 -7.11 -5.96
CA SER A 4 4.51 -8.07 -6.20
C SER A 4 5.68 -7.41 -6.95
N GLY A 5 6.89 -7.51 -6.38
CA GLY A 5 8.10 -6.87 -6.92
C GLY A 5 8.38 -5.45 -6.40
N VAL A 6 7.43 -4.83 -5.67
CA VAL A 6 7.65 -3.56 -4.95
C VAL A 6 7.70 -3.81 -3.44
N LEU A 7 6.77 -4.60 -2.91
CA LEU A 7 6.68 -4.94 -1.49
C LEU A 7 6.82 -6.45 -1.26
N ASN A 8 7.25 -6.80 -0.04
CA ASN A 8 7.28 -8.19 0.41
C ASN A 8 5.86 -8.65 0.76
N GLU A 9 5.45 -9.79 0.22
CA GLU A 9 4.11 -10.34 0.43
C GLU A 9 3.81 -10.65 1.91
N ALA A 10 4.81 -11.08 2.68
CA ALA A 10 4.64 -11.36 4.11
C ALA A 10 4.34 -10.07 4.91
N ASP A 11 5.05 -8.98 4.57
CA ASP A 11 4.89 -7.68 5.23
C ASP A 11 3.56 -7.04 4.86
N VAL A 12 3.15 -7.13 3.59
CA VAL A 12 1.82 -6.70 3.13
C VAL A 12 0.71 -7.47 3.86
N LYS A 13 0.85 -8.78 3.98
CA LYS A 13 -0.12 -9.61 4.71
C LYS A 13 -0.20 -9.21 6.18
N ALA A 14 0.94 -9.04 6.86
CA ALA A 14 0.96 -8.60 8.26
C ALA A 14 0.34 -7.21 8.45
N ALA A 15 0.57 -6.29 7.50
CA ALA A 15 -0.03 -4.95 7.52
C ALA A 15 -1.56 -5.01 7.34
N LEU A 16 -2.06 -5.84 6.42
CA LEU A 16 -3.50 -6.07 6.23
C LEU A 16 -4.14 -6.69 7.47
N ASP A 17 -3.52 -7.74 8.03
CA ASP A 17 -4.01 -8.40 9.24
C ASP A 17 -4.03 -7.43 10.44
N GLY A 18 -3.06 -6.51 10.53
CA GLY A 18 -3.00 -5.44 11.54
C GLY A 18 -4.05 -4.33 11.39
N CYS A 19 -4.71 -4.22 10.23
CA CYS A 19 -5.76 -3.25 9.93
C CYS A 19 -7.13 -3.92 9.67
N ALA A 20 -7.30 -5.20 10.03
CA ALA A 20 -8.52 -5.96 9.75
C ALA A 20 -9.74 -5.54 10.59
N GLY A 21 -9.55 -4.72 11.63
CA GLY A 21 -10.66 -4.19 12.43
C GLY A 21 -11.39 -3.04 11.73
N ALA A 22 -12.70 -2.93 11.93
CA ALA A 22 -13.46 -1.76 11.53
C ALA A 22 -12.83 -0.49 12.14
N ASP A 23 -12.69 0.57 11.34
CA ASP A 23 -12.07 1.85 11.72
C ASP A 23 -10.62 1.74 12.25
N SER A 24 -9.95 0.60 12.04
CA SER A 24 -8.57 0.37 12.53
C SER A 24 -7.49 0.74 11.53
N PHE A 25 -7.87 1.11 10.31
CA PHE A 25 -6.92 1.46 9.26
C PHE A 25 -6.21 2.78 9.59
N ASP A 26 -4.89 2.70 9.68
CA ASP A 26 -4.00 3.83 9.88
C ASP A 26 -2.91 3.76 8.82
N TYR A 27 -2.97 4.66 7.83
CA TYR A 27 -2.05 4.66 6.69
C TYR A 27 -0.58 4.75 7.12
N LYS A 28 -0.25 5.45 8.22
CA LYS A 28 1.14 5.57 8.69
C LYS A 28 1.65 4.23 9.21
N LYS A 29 0.81 3.52 9.97
CA LYS A 29 1.14 2.18 10.48
C LYS A 29 1.19 1.17 9.35
N PHE A 30 0.21 1.21 8.43
CA PHE A 30 0.16 0.32 7.28
C PHE A 30 1.41 0.46 6.40
N PHE A 31 1.77 1.69 6.00
CA PHE A 31 2.96 1.93 5.17
C PHE A 31 4.27 1.53 5.85
N LYS A 32 4.34 1.66 7.18
CA LYS A 32 5.49 1.18 7.94
C LYS A 32 5.52 -0.36 8.00
N ALA A 33 4.37 -0.99 8.23
CA ALA A 33 4.26 -2.44 8.37
C ALA A 33 4.50 -3.17 7.05
N CYS A 34 4.00 -2.66 5.92
CA CYS A 34 4.20 -3.26 4.61
C CYS A 34 5.56 -2.90 3.96
N GLY A 35 6.36 -2.04 4.63
CA GLY A 35 7.68 -1.63 4.17
C GLY A 35 7.70 -0.48 3.16
N LEU A 36 6.54 0.05 2.74
CA LEU A 36 6.43 1.14 1.77
C LEU A 36 7.10 2.44 2.27
N ALA A 37 7.10 2.69 3.58
CA ALA A 37 7.70 3.88 4.19
C ALA A 37 9.24 3.95 4.04
N SER A 38 9.91 2.84 3.72
CA SER A 38 11.37 2.78 3.52
C SER A 38 11.78 2.70 2.05
N LYS A 39 10.82 2.80 1.14
CA LYS A 39 11.03 2.67 -0.31
C LYS A 39 11.51 3.96 -0.94
N SER A 40 12.18 3.83 -2.08
CA SER A 40 12.58 4.96 -2.91
C SER A 40 11.35 5.66 -3.51
N SER A 41 11.49 6.94 -3.90
CA SER A 41 10.40 7.69 -4.54
C SER A 41 9.85 7.00 -5.79
N ASP A 42 10.70 6.32 -6.56
CA ASP A 42 10.28 5.60 -7.77
C ASP A 42 9.51 4.32 -7.44
N GLU A 43 9.87 3.61 -6.38
CA GLU A 43 9.10 2.46 -5.89
C GLU A 43 7.75 2.89 -5.29
N VAL A 44 7.70 4.03 -4.60
CA VAL A 44 6.44 4.60 -4.10
C VAL A 44 5.53 5.00 -5.26
N LYS A 45 6.07 5.59 -6.33
CA LYS A 45 5.29 5.87 -7.56
C LYS A 45 4.73 4.61 -8.20
N LYS A 46 5.51 3.52 -8.25
CA LYS A 46 5.01 2.23 -8.75
C LYS A 46 3.87 1.69 -7.88
N ALA A 47 4.00 1.79 -6.55
CA ALA A 47 2.93 1.41 -5.63
C ALA A 47 1.68 2.29 -5.81
N PHE A 48 1.85 3.58 -6.04
CA PHE A 48 0.74 4.50 -6.34
C PHE A 48 0.01 4.08 -7.63
N ALA A 49 0.73 3.83 -8.73
CA ALA A 49 0.17 3.39 -10.00
C ALA A 49 -0.47 1.99 -9.96
N ILE A 50 -0.27 1.23 -8.88
CA ILE A 50 -0.97 -0.04 -8.63
C ILE A 50 -2.35 0.21 -7.97
N ILE A 51 -2.47 1.30 -7.19
CA ILE A 51 -3.69 1.68 -6.47
C ILE A 51 -4.60 2.52 -7.38
N ASP A 52 -4.02 3.47 -8.12
CA ASP A 52 -4.66 4.26 -9.18
C ASP A 52 -5.03 3.34 -10.34
N GLN A 53 -6.24 2.76 -10.30
CA GLN A 53 -6.67 1.72 -11.25
C GLN A 53 -7.04 2.34 -12.60
N ASP A 54 -7.50 3.58 -12.60
CA ASP A 54 -7.90 4.30 -13.81
C ASP A 54 -6.74 5.08 -14.48
N ASN A 55 -5.58 5.17 -13.82
CA ASN A 55 -4.40 5.91 -14.23
C ASN A 55 -4.68 7.41 -14.42
N SER A 56 -5.60 7.98 -13.63
CA SER A 56 -5.91 9.41 -13.58
C SER A 56 -4.79 10.24 -12.96
N GLY A 57 -3.90 9.60 -12.20
CA GLY A 57 -2.88 10.25 -11.38
C GLY A 57 -3.37 10.64 -9.99
N PHE A 58 -4.56 10.18 -9.57
CA PHE A 58 -5.17 10.41 -8.27
C PHE A 58 -5.60 9.06 -7.66
N ILE A 59 -5.83 9.04 -6.35
CA ILE A 59 -6.48 7.90 -5.67
C ILE A 59 -7.82 8.40 -5.18
N GLU A 60 -8.89 7.83 -5.71
CA GLU A 60 -10.27 8.19 -5.40
C GLU A 60 -10.83 7.31 -4.26
N GLU A 61 -11.96 7.69 -3.66
CA GLU A 61 -12.55 6.93 -2.52
C GLU A 61 -12.97 5.51 -2.92
N GLU A 62 -13.20 5.29 -4.21
CA GLU A 62 -13.72 4.06 -4.80
C GLU A 62 -12.60 3.05 -5.12
N GLU A 63 -11.33 3.47 -5.05
CA GLU A 63 -10.12 2.70 -5.37
C GLU A 63 -9.41 2.12 -4.12
#